data_AF-A0AAD8R1P4-F1
#
_entry.id   AF-A0AAD8R1P4-F1
#
_cell.length_a   1.000
_cell.length_b   1.000
_cell.length_c   1.000
_cell.angle_alpha   90.00
_cell.angle_beta   90.00
_cell.angle_gamma   90.00
#
_symmetry.space_group_name_H-M   'P 1'
#
loop_
_entity.id
_entity.type
_entity.pdbx_description
1 polymer ?
#
loop_
_entity_poly.entity_id
_entity_poly.type
_entity_poly.pdbx_seq_one_letter_code
_entity_poly.pdbx_strand_id
1 'polypeptide(L)'
;MNGSLESPLAEQVKRSLHLPLQRTYRRMEAVYYISEYKQEEDYTPALLELATLDFNLLQYVHLKELKAITRWDVSAVSLLPEYLKNFYNELLRNINEFGSEMEINGNSEIAYIKKAFQNQFIYYLQEVEWSHKNHKPSFEDLVNLTSMSIGVSTVFVCFVVGMGDAIPKEALEWVAGFPDVVMASAKIARFMNDIAALKVRML
;
A
#
# COMPACT_ATOMS: atom_id res chain seq x y z
N MET A 1 44.56 11.62 0.06
CA MET A 1 43.95 10.31 0.37
C MET A 1 42.78 10.10 -0.59
N ASN A 2 42.98 9.29 -1.63
CA ASN A 2 41.86 8.77 -2.42
C ASN A 2 41.30 7.58 -1.62
N GLY A 3 40.44 7.84 -0.64
CA GLY A 3 39.74 6.81 0.11
C GLY A 3 38.33 6.69 -0.43
N SER A 4 38.09 5.82 -1.42
CA SER A 4 36.72 5.40 -1.70
C SER A 4 36.24 4.57 -0.53
N LEU A 5 35.06 4.90 0.02
CA LEU A 5 34.39 4.04 0.99
C LEU A 5 34.17 2.65 0.36
N GLU A 6 34.37 1.58 1.14
CA GLU A 6 34.11 0.21 0.72
C GLU A 6 32.68 -0.24 1.08
N SER A 7 32.18 -1.30 0.45
CA SER A 7 30.89 -1.93 0.80
C SER A 7 31.02 -2.61 2.17
N PRO A 8 30.01 -2.55 3.06
CA PRO A 8 28.66 -1.99 2.87
C PRO A 8 28.54 -0.48 3.14
N LEU A 9 29.55 0.14 3.75
CA LEU A 9 29.50 1.53 4.21
C LEU A 9 29.26 2.53 3.07
N ALA A 10 29.84 2.29 1.90
CA ALA A 10 29.61 3.11 0.71
C ALA A 10 28.12 3.16 0.30
N GLU A 11 27.43 2.03 0.33
CA GLU A 11 26.01 1.93 -0.03
C GLU A 11 25.12 2.53 1.06
N GLN A 12 25.46 2.35 2.33
CA GLN A 12 24.79 3.00 3.46
C GLN A 12 24.87 4.53 3.37
N VAL A 13 26.07 5.06 3.09
CA VAL A 13 26.30 6.50 2.93
C VAL A 13 25.53 7.02 1.71
N LYS A 14 25.63 6.33 0.56
CA LYS A 14 24.90 6.71 -0.65
C LYS A 14 23.39 6.73 -0.45
N ARG A 15 22.82 5.71 0.20
CA ARG A 15 21.40 5.63 0.53
C ARG A 15 21.00 6.75 1.51
N SER A 16 21.80 6.99 2.55
CA SER A 16 21.54 8.04 3.55
C SER A 16 21.63 9.46 2.97
N LEU A 17 22.51 9.68 1.98
CA LEU A 17 22.60 10.94 1.24
C LEU A 17 21.41 11.15 0.29
N HIS A 18 20.87 10.06 -0.27
CA HIS A 18 19.67 10.12 -1.09
C HIS A 18 18.39 10.32 -0.26
N LEU A 19 18.27 9.57 0.85
CA LEU A 19 17.19 9.65 1.81
C LEU A 19 17.75 9.51 3.24
N PRO A 20 17.82 10.59 4.04
CA PRO A 20 18.36 10.53 5.39
C PRO A 20 17.63 9.50 6.26
N LEU A 21 18.34 8.83 7.19
CA LEU A 21 17.78 7.74 8.02
C LEU A 21 16.50 8.11 8.77
N GLN A 22 16.43 9.34 9.30
CA GLN A 22 15.22 9.89 9.95
C GLN A 22 14.02 9.96 9.00
N ARG A 23 14.31 10.00 7.69
CA ARG A 23 13.34 10.07 6.60
C ARG A 23 13.03 8.72 5.95
N THR A 24 13.69 7.63 6.33
CA THR A 24 13.42 6.29 5.77
C THR A 24 12.34 5.55 6.56
N TYR A 25 11.45 4.81 5.90
CA TYR A 25 10.52 3.92 6.61
C TYR A 25 11.35 2.80 7.27
N ARG A 26 11.24 2.64 8.60
CA ARG A 26 12.12 1.73 9.36
C ARG A 26 12.17 0.31 8.80
N ARG A 27 11.06 -0.22 8.29
CA ARG A 27 11.07 -1.55 7.66
C ARG A 27 11.79 -1.59 6.32
N MET A 28 11.72 -0.53 5.53
CA MET A 28 12.49 -0.44 4.27
C MET A 28 13.98 -0.40 4.58
N GLU A 29 14.40 0.40 5.56
CA GLU A 29 15.80 0.46 5.99
C GLU A 29 16.27 -0.88 6.55
N ALA A 30 15.43 -1.56 7.35
CA ALA A 30 15.75 -2.87 7.92
C ALA A 30 16.09 -3.92 6.85
N VAL A 31 15.41 -3.93 5.70
CA VAL A 31 15.71 -4.87 4.60
C VAL A 31 17.13 -4.69 4.07
N TYR A 32 17.51 -3.43 3.81
CA TYR A 32 18.86 -3.11 3.34
C TYR A 32 19.90 -3.46 4.41
N TYR A 33 19.63 -3.02 5.64
CA TYR A 33 20.58 -3.18 6.74
C TYR A 33 20.80 -4.65 7.13
N ILE A 34 19.77 -5.51 7.12
CA ILE A 34 19.93 -6.96 7.37
C ILE A 34 20.94 -7.57 6.38
N SER A 35 20.90 -7.16 5.10
CA SER A 35 21.80 -7.67 4.07
C SER A 35 23.23 -7.10 4.19
N GLU A 36 23.34 -5.87 4.65
CA GLU A 36 24.61 -5.15 4.85
C GLU A 36 25.32 -5.58 6.13
N TYR A 37 24.58 -5.79 7.22
CA TYR A 37 25.12 -6.18 8.52
C TYR A 37 25.92 -7.48 8.46
N LYS A 38 25.52 -8.41 7.58
CA LYS A 38 26.27 -9.64 7.31
C LYS A 38 27.70 -9.40 6.76
N GLN A 39 27.97 -8.23 6.20
CA GLN A 39 29.26 -7.86 5.59
C GLN A 39 30.15 -7.06 6.54
N GLU A 40 29.66 -6.68 7.72
CA GLU A 40 30.46 -5.96 8.72
C GLU A 40 31.46 -6.89 9.42
N GLU A 41 32.66 -6.42 9.76
CA GLU A 41 33.71 -7.25 10.36
C GLU A 41 33.29 -7.86 11.72
N ASP A 42 32.57 -7.09 12.54
CA ASP A 42 32.18 -7.46 13.92
C ASP A 42 30.71 -7.91 14.04
N TYR A 43 30.11 -8.40 12.96
CA TYR A 43 28.70 -8.79 12.99
C TYR A 43 28.45 -9.98 13.93
N THR A 44 27.34 -9.92 14.66
CA THR A 44 26.89 -11.00 15.55
C THR A 44 25.90 -11.91 14.83
N PRO A 45 26.21 -13.21 14.61
CA PRO A 45 25.32 -14.13 13.87
C PRO A 45 23.93 -14.29 14.51
N ALA A 46 23.87 -14.38 15.84
CA ALA A 46 22.60 -14.50 16.55
C ALA A 46 21.70 -13.26 16.40
N LEU A 47 22.29 -12.06 16.31
CA LEU A 47 21.54 -10.82 16.07
C LEU A 47 21.00 -10.77 14.64
N LEU A 48 21.81 -11.17 13.65
CA LEU A 48 21.40 -11.26 12.26
C LEU A 48 20.24 -12.26 12.08
N GLU A 49 20.34 -13.42 12.73
CA GLU A 49 19.29 -14.44 12.71
C GLU A 49 18.00 -13.91 13.35
N LEU A 50 18.08 -13.30 14.53
CA LEU A 50 16.93 -12.71 15.20
C LEU A 50 16.25 -11.63 14.34
N ALA A 51 17.02 -10.71 13.77
CA ALA A 51 16.50 -9.64 12.91
C ALA A 51 15.82 -10.20 11.65
N THR A 52 16.40 -11.25 11.05
CA THR A 52 15.83 -11.91 9.88
C THR A 52 14.52 -12.63 10.22
N LEU A 53 14.47 -13.35 11.34
CA LEU A 53 13.27 -14.05 11.80
C LEU A 53 12.14 -13.08 12.13
N ASP A 54 12.43 -12.01 12.87
CA ASP A 54 11.44 -10.97 13.23
C ASP A 54 10.86 -10.30 11.97
N PHE A 55 11.74 -9.90 11.03
CA PHE A 55 11.32 -9.28 9.78
C PHE A 55 10.37 -10.17 8.98
N ASN A 56 10.74 -11.45 8.80
CA ASN A 56 9.97 -12.43 8.05
C ASN A 56 8.64 -12.77 8.74
N LEU A 57 8.63 -12.89 10.08
CA LEU A 57 7.42 -13.12 10.85
C LEU A 57 6.40 -11.99 10.62
N LEU A 58 6.83 -10.73 10.80
CA LEU A 58 5.93 -9.59 10.62
C LEU A 58 5.46 -9.47 9.16
N GLN A 59 6.33 -9.79 8.19
CA GLN A 59 5.95 -9.77 6.77
C GLN A 59 4.86 -10.82 6.48
N TYR A 60 5.01 -12.03 7.02
CA TYR A 60 4.01 -13.09 6.90
C TYR A 60 2.68 -12.73 7.57
N VAL A 61 2.73 -12.13 8.76
CA VAL A 61 1.53 -11.65 9.48
C VAL A 61 0.77 -10.63 8.64
N HIS A 62 1.44 -9.58 8.14
CA HIS A 62 0.79 -8.57 7.29
C HIS A 62 0.21 -9.16 6.01
N LEU A 63 0.92 -10.09 5.37
CA LEU A 63 0.43 -10.77 4.17
C LEU A 63 -0.86 -11.55 4.47
N LYS A 64 -0.93 -12.25 5.60
CA LYS A 64 -2.12 -13.00 6.01
C LYS A 64 -3.29 -12.07 6.32
N GLU A 65 -3.04 -10.98 7.04
CA GLU A 65 -4.04 -9.97 7.40
C GLU A 65 -4.64 -9.32 6.15
N LEU A 66 -3.80 -8.86 5.22
CA LEU A 66 -4.27 -8.28 3.96
C LEU A 66 -5.05 -9.29 3.11
N LYS A 67 -4.59 -10.55 3.02
CA LYS A 67 -5.34 -11.61 2.32
C LYS A 67 -6.74 -11.82 2.91
N ALA A 68 -6.90 -11.73 4.23
CA ALA A 68 -8.21 -11.79 4.84
C ALA A 68 -9.06 -10.55 4.48
N ILE A 69 -8.51 -9.34 4.60
CA ILE A 69 -9.21 -8.09 4.29
C ILE A 69 -9.66 -8.03 2.81
N THR A 70 -8.86 -8.54 1.86
CA THR A 70 -9.23 -8.57 0.43
C THR A 70 -10.47 -9.41 0.12
N ARG A 71 -10.89 -10.30 1.03
CA ARG A 71 -12.14 -11.07 0.86
C ARG A 71 -13.37 -10.17 0.92
N TRP A 72 -13.27 -9.04 1.63
CA TRP A 72 -14.34 -8.05 1.76
C TRP A 72 -15.68 -8.64 2.20
N ASP A 73 -15.62 -9.62 3.11
CA ASP A 73 -16.77 -10.36 3.64
C ASP A 73 -16.65 -10.49 5.17
N VAL A 74 -17.79 -10.54 5.86
CA VAL A 74 -17.86 -10.65 7.34
C VAL A 74 -17.24 -11.95 7.84
N SER A 75 -17.29 -13.05 7.07
CA SER A 75 -16.63 -14.30 7.45
C SER A 75 -15.11 -14.16 7.61
N ALA A 76 -14.49 -13.18 6.94
CA ALA A 76 -13.05 -12.93 7.04
C ALA A 76 -12.62 -12.39 8.41
N VAL A 77 -13.55 -11.86 9.21
CA VAL A 77 -13.30 -11.41 10.60
C VAL A 77 -12.72 -12.55 11.45
N SER A 78 -13.18 -13.78 11.23
CA SER A 78 -12.67 -14.96 11.95
C SER A 78 -11.21 -15.28 11.64
N LEU A 79 -10.69 -14.82 10.50
CA LEU A 79 -9.32 -15.04 10.04
C LEU A 79 -8.35 -13.98 10.53
N LEU A 80 -8.87 -12.86 11.05
CA LEU A 80 -8.10 -11.71 11.52
C LEU A 80 -7.68 -11.86 12.99
N PRO A 81 -6.53 -11.30 13.38
CA PRO A 81 -6.15 -11.18 14.77
C PRO A 81 -7.10 -10.23 15.52
N GLU A 82 -7.21 -10.41 16.83
CA GLU A 82 -8.20 -9.72 17.68
C GLU A 82 -8.19 -8.20 17.50
N TYR A 83 -7.00 -7.61 17.39
CA TYR A 83 -6.84 -6.16 17.25
C TYR A 83 -7.37 -5.59 15.93
N LEU A 84 -7.53 -6.41 14.87
CA LEU A 84 -8.07 -5.98 13.58
C LEU A 84 -9.56 -6.27 13.40
N LYS A 85 -10.14 -7.17 14.21
CA LYS A 85 -11.53 -7.61 14.02
C LYS A 85 -12.52 -6.45 14.08
N ASN A 86 -12.41 -5.62 15.12
CA ASN A 86 -13.29 -4.45 15.29
C ASN A 86 -13.09 -3.45 14.16
N PHE A 87 -11.84 -3.11 13.84
CA PHE A 87 -11.54 -2.19 12.73
C PHE A 87 -12.16 -2.67 11.41
N TYR A 88 -12.01 -3.95 11.08
CA TYR A 88 -12.53 -4.50 9.84
C TYR A 88 -14.07 -4.57 9.82
N ASN A 89 -14.71 -4.90 10.95
CA ASN A 89 -16.17 -4.83 11.07
C ASN A 89 -16.69 -3.40 10.86
N GLU A 90 -16.07 -2.41 11.50
CA GLU A 90 -16.41 -1.00 11.35
C GLU A 90 -16.17 -0.52 9.92
N LEU A 91 -15.08 -0.93 9.28
CA LEU A 91 -14.82 -0.64 7.87
C LEU A 91 -15.94 -1.17 6.97
N LEU A 92 -16.33 -2.45 7.13
CA LEU A 92 -17.43 -3.02 6.36
C LEU A 92 -18.76 -2.30 6.65
N ARG A 93 -19.03 -1.96 7.91
CA ARG A 93 -20.26 -1.26 8.31
C ARG A 93 -20.33 0.13 7.69
N ASN A 94 -19.27 0.94 7.84
CA ASN A 94 -19.22 2.31 7.33
C ASN A 94 -19.42 2.36 5.81
N ILE A 95 -18.84 1.41 5.05
CA ILE A 95 -19.06 1.36 3.60
C ILE A 95 -20.51 1.00 3.23
N ASN A 96 -21.20 0.20 4.04
CA ASN A 96 -22.64 -0.03 3.86
C ASN A 96 -23.47 1.20 4.25
N GLU A 97 -23.09 1.90 5.32
CA GLU A 97 -23.78 3.09 5.84
C GLU A 97 -23.64 4.29 4.90
N PHE A 98 -22.46 4.54 4.32
CA PHE A 98 -22.31 5.57 3.27
C PHE A 98 -23.27 5.33 2.11
N GLY A 99 -23.52 4.07 1.77
CA GLY A 99 -24.58 3.67 0.84
C GLY A 99 -25.94 4.26 1.20
N SER A 100 -26.30 4.22 2.48
CA SER A 100 -27.61 4.66 2.98
C SER A 100 -27.71 6.18 3.13
N GLU A 101 -26.62 6.84 3.53
CA GLU A 101 -26.57 8.30 3.76
C GLU A 101 -26.57 9.12 2.46
N MET A 102 -25.99 8.59 1.39
CA MET A 102 -25.86 9.29 0.11
C MET A 102 -27.13 9.24 -0.76
N GLU A 103 -28.27 8.86 -0.18
CA GLU A 103 -29.55 8.63 -0.88
C GLU A 103 -29.38 7.76 -2.14
N ILE A 104 -28.44 6.80 -2.08
CA ILE A 104 -28.15 5.93 -3.21
C ILE A 104 -29.34 4.99 -3.39
N ASN A 105 -30.10 5.22 -4.46
CA ASN A 105 -31.38 4.58 -4.73
C ASN A 105 -31.30 3.09 -5.09
N GLY A 106 -30.09 2.50 -5.17
CA GLY A 106 -29.88 1.14 -5.68
C GLY A 106 -28.78 0.33 -5.00
N ASN A 107 -29.03 -0.98 -4.88
CA ASN A 107 -28.03 -1.96 -4.42
C ASN A 107 -26.81 -2.04 -5.35
N SER A 108 -26.94 -1.64 -6.61
CA SER A 108 -25.88 -1.70 -7.63
C SER A 108 -24.73 -0.74 -7.35
N GLU A 109 -25.03 0.47 -6.91
CA GLU A 109 -24.10 1.57 -6.68
C GLU A 109 -23.23 1.28 -5.45
N ILE A 110 -23.83 0.76 -4.37
CA ILE A 110 -23.10 0.25 -3.21
C ILE A 110 -22.16 -0.89 -3.62
N ALA A 111 -22.57 -1.74 -4.57
CA ALA A 111 -21.71 -2.81 -5.08
C ALA A 111 -20.46 -2.26 -5.80
N TYR A 112 -20.58 -1.16 -6.54
CA TYR A 112 -19.43 -0.47 -7.15
C TYR A 112 -18.47 0.08 -6.09
N ILE A 113 -18.97 0.73 -5.04
CA ILE A 113 -18.13 1.24 -3.94
C ILE A 113 -17.40 0.09 -3.26
N LYS A 114 -18.12 -0.97 -2.85
CA LYS A 114 -17.52 -2.16 -2.25
C LYS A 114 -16.43 -2.77 -3.14
N LYS A 115 -16.70 -2.87 -4.45
CA LYS A 115 -15.74 -3.41 -5.41
C LYS A 115 -14.50 -2.52 -5.54
N ALA A 116 -14.67 -1.19 -5.54
CA ALA A 116 -13.56 -0.26 -5.60
C ALA A 116 -12.64 -0.38 -4.38
N PHE A 117 -13.20 -0.42 -3.16
CA PHE A 117 -12.43 -0.67 -1.94
C PHE A 117 -11.75 -2.04 -1.97
N GLN A 118 -12.47 -3.09 -2.35
CA GLN A 118 -11.88 -4.43 -2.48
C GLN A 118 -10.68 -4.43 -3.44
N ASN A 119 -10.83 -3.82 -4.63
CA ASN A 119 -9.75 -3.71 -5.60
C ASN A 119 -8.56 -2.94 -5.03
N GLN A 120 -8.78 -1.85 -4.29
CA GLN A 120 -7.70 -1.12 -3.62
C GLN A 120 -6.89 -2.00 -2.67
N PHE A 121 -7.55 -2.82 -1.83
CA PHE A 121 -6.86 -3.78 -0.97
C PHE A 121 -6.14 -4.88 -1.75
N ILE A 122 -6.66 -5.29 -2.92
CA ILE A 122 -5.97 -6.23 -3.81
C ILE A 122 -4.66 -5.63 -4.34
N TYR A 123 -4.66 -4.35 -4.74
CA TYR A 123 -3.43 -3.69 -5.18
C TYR A 123 -2.43 -3.53 -4.02
N TYR A 124 -2.89 -3.18 -2.81
CA TYR A 124 -2.01 -3.20 -1.62
C TYR A 124 -1.44 -4.58 -1.34
N LEU A 125 -2.25 -5.63 -1.46
CA LEU A 125 -1.79 -7.00 -1.29
C LEU A 125 -0.69 -7.34 -2.32
N GLN A 126 -0.87 -6.93 -3.58
CA GLN A 126 0.13 -7.17 -4.62
C GLN A 126 1.46 -6.44 -4.34
N GLU A 127 1.42 -5.20 -3.82
CA GLU A 127 2.65 -4.51 -3.38
C GLU A 127 3.38 -5.27 -2.28
N VAL A 128 2.62 -5.75 -1.29
CA VAL A 128 3.17 -6.54 -0.18
C VAL A 128 3.70 -7.89 -0.67
N GLU A 129 3.06 -8.53 -1.64
CA GLU A 129 3.56 -9.76 -2.25
C GLU A 129 4.83 -9.54 -3.06
N TRP A 130 4.96 -8.43 -3.79
CA TRP A 130 6.20 -8.06 -4.46
C TRP A 130 7.33 -7.84 -3.46
N SER A 131 7.05 -7.10 -2.38
CA SER A 131 7.99 -6.93 -1.27
C SER A 131 8.39 -8.27 -0.64
N HIS A 132 7.43 -9.16 -0.37
CA HIS A 132 7.67 -10.49 0.19
C HIS A 132 8.52 -11.40 -0.70
N LYS A 133 8.36 -11.28 -2.02
CA LYS A 133 9.13 -12.08 -2.99
C LYS A 133 10.48 -11.43 -3.33
N ASN A 134 10.86 -10.32 -2.69
CA ASN A 134 11.98 -9.46 -3.11
C ASN A 134 11.93 -9.14 -4.61
N HIS A 135 10.72 -9.07 -5.17
CA HIS A 135 10.50 -8.80 -6.57
C HIS A 135 10.80 -7.32 -6.83
N LYS A 136 11.64 -7.06 -7.83
CA LYS A 136 11.98 -5.72 -8.28
C LYS A 136 11.24 -5.48 -9.61
N PRO A 137 10.04 -4.90 -9.58
CA PRO A 137 9.29 -4.59 -10.80
C PRO A 137 10.02 -3.53 -11.63
N SER A 138 9.65 -3.41 -12.92
CA SER A 138 10.05 -2.25 -13.71
C SER A 138 9.45 -0.96 -13.10
N PHE A 139 10.04 0.20 -13.41
CA PHE A 139 9.47 1.47 -12.96
C PHE A 139 8.03 1.66 -13.45
N GLU A 140 7.75 1.26 -14.68
CA GLU A 140 6.41 1.33 -15.27
C GLU A 140 5.40 0.45 -14.51
N ASP A 141 5.75 -0.82 -14.26
CA ASP A 141 4.89 -1.75 -13.51
C ASP A 141 4.64 -1.25 -12.09
N LEU A 142 5.68 -0.72 -11.44
CA LEU A 142 5.58 -0.13 -10.11
C LEU A 142 4.63 1.07 -10.09
N VAL A 143 4.80 2.01 -11.02
CA VAL A 143 3.94 3.20 -11.09
C VAL A 143 2.50 2.79 -11.40
N ASN A 144 2.28 1.85 -12.31
CA ASN A 144 0.93 1.38 -12.64
C ASN A 144 0.25 0.74 -11.42
N LEU A 145 0.95 -0.15 -10.69
CA LEU A 145 0.40 -0.77 -9.47
C LEU A 145 0.12 0.26 -8.36
N THR A 146 1.12 1.10 -8.06
CA THR A 146 1.05 2.03 -6.93
C THR A 146 0.10 3.21 -7.19
N SER A 147 -0.19 3.51 -8.46
CA SER A 147 -1.26 4.43 -8.85
C SER A 147 -2.64 3.85 -8.53
N MET A 148 -2.80 2.53 -8.54
CA MET A 148 -4.06 1.91 -8.15
C MET A 148 -4.22 1.82 -6.63
N SER A 149 -3.13 1.55 -5.90
CA SER A 149 -3.18 1.41 -4.44
C SER A 149 -3.39 2.74 -3.68
N ILE A 150 -2.93 3.88 -4.24
CA ILE A 150 -3.09 5.21 -3.62
C ILE A 150 -4.56 5.65 -3.48
N GLY A 151 -5.49 4.95 -4.14
CA GLY A 151 -6.93 5.07 -3.89
C GLY A 151 -7.67 6.15 -4.68
N VAL A 152 -7.01 6.81 -5.63
CA VAL A 152 -7.67 7.82 -6.48
C VAL A 152 -8.82 7.21 -7.27
N SER A 153 -8.65 6.01 -7.84
CA SER A 153 -9.73 5.31 -8.54
C SER A 153 -10.95 5.05 -7.64
N THR A 154 -10.73 4.68 -6.38
CA THR A 154 -11.80 4.53 -5.37
C THR A 154 -12.53 5.84 -5.15
N VAL A 155 -11.80 6.96 -4.99
CA VAL A 155 -12.39 8.29 -4.80
C VAL A 155 -13.27 8.69 -6.00
N PHE A 156 -12.81 8.42 -7.22
CA PHE A 156 -13.58 8.68 -8.43
C PHE A 156 -14.90 7.88 -8.46
N VAL A 157 -14.87 6.58 -8.12
CA VAL A 157 -16.08 5.76 -8.02
C VAL A 157 -17.04 6.35 -6.98
N CYS A 158 -16.55 6.65 -5.77
CA CYS A 158 -17.37 7.24 -4.72
C CYS A 158 -17.98 8.59 -5.13
N PHE A 159 -17.21 9.43 -5.83
CA PHE A 159 -17.67 10.72 -6.33
C PHE A 159 -18.80 10.57 -7.34
N VAL A 160 -18.62 9.71 -8.36
CA VAL A 160 -19.65 9.48 -9.38
C VAL A 160 -20.91 8.87 -8.77
N VAL A 161 -20.77 7.91 -7.85
CA VAL A 161 -21.92 7.35 -7.12
C VAL A 161 -22.64 8.44 -6.30
N GLY A 162 -21.90 9.32 -5.64
CA GLY A 162 -22.47 10.41 -4.85
C GLY A 162 -23.17 11.51 -5.64
N MET A 163 -23.02 11.53 -6.96
CA MET A 163 -23.81 12.43 -7.82
C MET A 163 -25.22 11.91 -8.08
N GLY A 164 -25.53 10.66 -7.68
CA GLY A 164 -26.87 10.08 -7.75
C GLY A 164 -27.47 10.14 -9.16
N ASP A 165 -28.74 10.50 -9.25
CA ASP A 165 -29.51 10.57 -10.51
C ASP A 165 -29.00 11.64 -11.49
N ALA A 166 -28.06 12.50 -11.09
CA ALA A 166 -27.48 13.52 -11.96
C ALA A 166 -26.57 12.93 -13.06
N ILE A 167 -26.14 11.67 -12.93
CA ILE A 167 -25.21 11.02 -13.85
C ILE A 167 -25.78 9.70 -14.40
N PRO A 168 -25.60 9.43 -15.71
CA PRO A 168 -26.00 8.14 -16.32
C PRO A 168 -25.21 6.95 -15.75
N LYS A 169 -25.84 5.77 -15.67
CA LYS A 169 -25.21 4.54 -15.14
C LYS A 169 -23.97 4.12 -15.94
N GLU A 170 -23.93 4.44 -17.22
CA GLU A 170 -22.80 4.23 -18.12
C GLU A 170 -21.53 4.95 -17.63
N ALA A 171 -21.67 6.06 -16.88
CA ALA A 171 -20.53 6.74 -16.30
C ALA A 171 -19.91 5.96 -15.12
N LEU A 172 -20.71 5.16 -14.38
CA LEU A 172 -20.20 4.27 -13.34
C LEU A 172 -19.37 3.14 -13.95
N GLU A 173 -19.86 2.53 -15.03
CA GLU A 173 -19.11 1.51 -15.77
C GLU A 173 -17.83 2.10 -16.37
N TRP A 174 -17.93 3.28 -16.96
CA TRP A 174 -16.79 3.99 -17.53
C TRP A 174 -15.72 4.28 -16.47
N VAL A 175 -16.09 4.84 -15.31
CA VAL A 175 -15.11 5.17 -14.26
C VAL A 175 -14.51 3.92 -13.61
N ALA A 176 -15.30 2.87 -13.42
CA ALA A 176 -14.84 1.58 -12.91
C ALA A 176 -13.89 0.86 -13.89
N GLY A 177 -13.93 1.21 -15.17
CA GLY A 177 -13.00 0.74 -16.20
C GLY A 177 -11.62 1.41 -16.19
N PHE A 178 -11.35 2.33 -15.26
CA PHE A 178 -10.08 3.06 -15.12
C PHE A 178 -9.64 3.79 -16.41
N PRO A 179 -10.44 4.77 -16.88
CA PRO A 179 -10.13 5.52 -18.09
C PRO A 179 -8.85 6.34 -17.90
N ASP A 180 -8.25 6.79 -19.00
CA ASP A 180 -6.96 7.49 -19.00
C ASP A 180 -6.91 8.68 -18.02
N VAL A 181 -8.01 9.41 -17.85
CA VAL A 181 -8.10 10.53 -16.90
C VAL A 181 -7.95 10.07 -15.44
N VAL A 182 -8.54 8.92 -15.07
CA VAL A 182 -8.40 8.33 -13.72
C VAL A 182 -6.96 7.87 -13.53
N MET A 183 -6.39 7.18 -14.52
CA MET A 183 -5.01 6.70 -14.46
C MET A 183 -3.98 7.84 -14.38
N ALA A 184 -4.18 8.91 -15.16
CA ALA A 184 -3.32 10.10 -15.12
C ALA A 184 -3.42 10.80 -13.76
N SER A 185 -4.64 10.99 -13.24
CA SER A 185 -4.88 11.61 -11.92
C SER A 185 -4.24 10.78 -10.80
N ALA A 186 -4.35 9.46 -10.88
CA ALA A 186 -3.74 8.54 -9.94
C ALA A 186 -2.21 8.61 -9.95
N LYS A 187 -1.58 8.68 -11.12
CA LYS A 187 -0.13 8.87 -11.27
C LYS A 187 0.33 10.19 -10.67
N ILE A 188 -0.41 11.28 -10.94
CA ILE A 188 -0.11 12.60 -10.36
C ILE A 188 -0.18 12.54 -8.83
N ALA A 189 -1.26 11.99 -8.28
CA ALA A 189 -1.44 11.85 -6.84
C ALA A 189 -0.34 10.99 -6.20
N ARG A 190 0.03 9.88 -6.85
CA ARG A 190 1.13 9.00 -6.42
C ARG A 190 2.44 9.77 -6.32
N PHE A 191 2.84 10.47 -7.39
CA PHE A 191 4.08 11.25 -7.39
C PHE A 191 4.05 12.40 -6.39
N MET A 192 2.93 13.10 -6.26
CA MET A 192 2.76 14.15 -5.26
C MET A 192 2.89 13.60 -3.84
N ASN A 193 2.29 12.45 -3.55
CA ASN A 193 2.40 11.80 -2.26
C ASN A 193 3.84 11.36 -1.97
N ASP A 194 4.54 10.81 -2.96
CA ASP A 194 5.95 10.41 -2.81
C ASP A 194 6.84 11.63 -2.53
N ILE A 195 6.67 12.73 -3.28
CA ILE A 195 7.39 13.99 -3.05
C ILE A 195 7.05 14.58 -1.68
N ALA A 196 5.79 14.55 -1.26
CA ALA A 196 5.36 15.08 0.04
C ALA A 196 5.88 14.23 1.20
N ALA A 197 5.88 12.90 1.07
CA ALA A 197 6.44 11.99 2.07
C ALA A 197 7.94 12.23 2.28
N LEU A 198 8.66 12.64 1.24
CA LEU A 198 10.06 13.10 1.34
C LEU A 198 10.16 14.44 2.09
N LYS A 199 9.19 15.35 1.93
CA LYS A 199 9.15 16.69 2.54
C LYS A 199 8.70 16.72 4.00
N VAL A 200 7.68 15.96 4.41
CA VAL A 200 7.13 15.98 5.78
C VAL A 200 8.18 15.56 6.81
N ARG A 201 9.13 14.71 6.41
CA ARG A 201 10.24 14.31 7.26
C ARG A 201 11.42 15.32 7.22
N MET A 202 11.24 16.47 6.58
CA MET A 202 12.20 17.58 6.54
C MET A 202 12.02 18.63 7.64
N LEU A 203 10.88 18.62 8.34
CA LEU A 203 10.55 19.48 9.48
C LEU A 203 10.66 18.69 10.78
#